data_AF-A0A2G9UAX1-F1
#
_entry.id   AF-A0A2G9UAX1-F1
#
_cell.length_a   1.000
_cell.length_b   1.000
_cell.length_c   1.000
_cell.angle_alpha   90.00
_cell.angle_beta   90.00
_cell.angle_gamma   90.00
#
_symmetry.space_group_name_H-M   'P 1'
#
loop_
_entity.id
_entity.type
_entity.pdbx_description
1 polymer ?
#
loop_
_entity_poly.entity_id
_entity_poly.type
_entity_poly.pdbx_seq_one_letter_code
_entity_poly.pdbx_strand_id
1 'polypeptide(L)'
;MDDGFSVTHGGMTSLLDAHTHPAHGESSVLKMKTTIDALQNPARRSWTSRFDWRPFVKRGGAERRIAEVGARPRVNGVNVFTVTFDRVTRSDVISAKSEDETLRLLYMDSGELRQIVQEAPVDMEP
;
A
#
# COMPACT_ATOMS: atom_id res chain seq x y z
N MET A 1 -12.66 18.49 -7.61
CA MET A 1 -13.12 17.67 -8.74
C MET A 1 -12.83 16.25 -8.33
N ASP A 2 -13.89 15.45 -8.19
CA ASP A 2 -13.79 14.06 -7.76
C ASP A 2 -13.35 13.23 -8.96
N ASP A 3 -12.04 13.05 -9.15
CA ASP A 3 -11.44 12.24 -10.23
C ASP A 3 -11.61 10.73 -9.96
N GLY A 4 -12.70 10.35 -9.30
CA GLY A 4 -13.08 8.97 -9.09
C GLY A 4 -13.95 8.43 -10.21
N PHE A 5 -13.97 7.12 -10.38
CA PHE A 5 -14.88 6.45 -11.31
C PHE A 5 -15.51 5.22 -10.67
N SER A 6 -16.68 4.84 -11.16
CA SER A 6 -17.37 3.62 -10.74
C SER A 6 -17.32 2.57 -11.84
N VAL A 7 -17.17 1.31 -11.43
CA VAL A 7 -17.27 0.15 -12.33
C VAL A 7 -18.29 -0.80 -11.74
N THR A 8 -19.33 -1.12 -12.52
CA THR A 8 -20.36 -2.10 -12.14
C THR A 8 -20.26 -3.31 -13.06
N HIS A 9 -20.12 -4.50 -12.46
CA HIS A 9 -20.06 -5.76 -13.20
C HIS A 9 -20.60 -6.91 -12.34
N GLY A 10 -21.51 -7.74 -12.87
CA GLY A 10 -21.95 -8.97 -12.22
C GLY A 10 -22.59 -8.79 -10.82
N GLY A 11 -23.37 -7.73 -10.59
CA GLY A 11 -23.98 -7.45 -9.27
C GLY A 11 -23.01 -6.89 -8.23
N MET A 12 -21.83 -6.45 -8.68
CA MET A 12 -20.80 -5.81 -7.87
C MET A 12 -20.54 -4.40 -8.40
N THR A 13 -20.44 -3.43 -7.49
CA THR A 13 -20.08 -2.04 -7.80
C THR A 13 -18.80 -1.66 -7.06
N SER A 14 -17.77 -1.29 -7.81
CA SER A 14 -16.52 -0.73 -7.29
C SER A 14 -16.48 0.77 -7.52
N LEU A 15 -16.23 1.53 -6.45
CA LEU A 15 -15.94 2.96 -6.49
C LEU A 15 -14.44 3.13 -6.33
N LEU A 16 -13.79 3.78 -7.29
CA LEU A 16 -12.34 3.99 -7.32
C LEU A 16 -12.08 5.49 -7.17
N ASP A 17 -11.28 5.87 -6.18
CA ASP A 17 -10.93 7.26 -5.89
C ASP A 17 -9.44 7.48 -6.19
N ALA A 18 -9.15 8.53 -6.95
CA ALA A 18 -7.78 9.00 -7.17
C ALA A 18 -7.30 9.84 -5.98
N HIS A 19 -6.04 9.67 -5.61
CA HIS A 19 -5.36 10.53 -4.66
C HIS A 19 -3.97 10.92 -5.18
N THR A 20 -3.55 12.13 -4.87
CA THR A 20 -2.24 12.66 -5.24
C THR A 20 -1.15 12.12 -4.32
N HIS A 21 -0.08 11.60 -4.90
CA HIS A 21 1.04 11.07 -4.13
C HIS A 21 1.91 12.21 -3.54
N PRO A 22 2.22 12.19 -2.23
CA PRO A 22 2.88 13.29 -1.52
C PRO A 22 4.34 13.57 -1.95
N ALA A 23 4.96 12.66 -2.71
CA ALA A 23 6.35 12.81 -3.18
C ALA A 23 6.50 13.49 -4.56
N HIS A 24 5.60 13.23 -5.51
CA HIS A 24 5.76 13.60 -6.92
C HIS A 24 4.57 14.36 -7.50
N GLY A 25 3.46 14.49 -6.77
CA GLY A 25 2.32 15.29 -7.22
C GLY A 25 1.45 14.65 -8.29
N GLU A 26 1.75 13.41 -8.69
CA GLU A 26 0.91 12.64 -9.61
C GLU A 26 -0.26 11.98 -8.86
N SER A 27 -1.42 11.95 -9.52
CA SER A 27 -2.62 11.31 -9.00
C SER A 27 -2.77 9.89 -9.54
N SER A 28 -3.02 8.95 -8.64
CA SER A 28 -3.24 7.53 -8.97
C SER A 28 -4.46 7.00 -8.24
N VAL A 29 -5.04 5.90 -8.72
CA VAL A 29 -6.12 5.21 -7.98
C VAL A 29 -5.52 4.59 -6.72
N LEU A 30 -5.83 5.18 -5.57
CA LEU A 30 -5.26 4.80 -4.29
C LEU A 30 -6.32 4.31 -3.30
N LYS A 31 -7.61 4.37 -3.66
CA LYS A 31 -8.68 3.88 -2.80
C LYS A 31 -9.77 3.24 -3.65
N MET A 32 -10.26 2.11 -3.18
CA MET A 32 -11.32 1.34 -3.82
C MET A 32 -12.31 0.85 -2.77
N LYS A 33 -13.60 1.05 -3.03
CA LYS A 33 -14.69 0.45 -2.25
C LYS A 33 -15.51 -0.44 -3.17
N THR A 34 -15.52 -1.73 -2.92
CA THR A 34 -16.30 -2.71 -3.66
C THR A 34 -17.49 -3.15 -2.84
N THR A 35 -18.68 -3.10 -3.43
CA THR A 35 -19.94 -3.53 -2.83
C THR A 35 -20.55 -4.63 -3.69
N ILE A 36 -20.85 -5.77 -3.09
CA ILE A 36 -21.66 -6.83 -3.68
C ILE A 36 -23.07 -6.63 -3.17
N ASP A 37 -24.03 -6.51 -4.08
CA ASP A 37 -25.42 -6.23 -3.72
C ASP A 37 -26.07 -7.40 -2.98
N ALA A 38 -27.13 -7.10 -2.22
CA ALA A 38 -27.89 -8.13 -1.53
C ALA A 38 -28.56 -9.06 -2.54
N LEU A 39 -28.44 -10.37 -2.32
CA LEU A 39 -29.18 -11.36 -3.09
C LEU A 39 -30.53 -11.59 -2.41
N GLN A 40 -31.61 -11.53 -3.16
CA GLN A 40 -32.96 -11.76 -2.63
C GLN A 40 -33.28 -13.26 -2.50
N ASN A 41 -32.65 -14.13 -3.29
CA ASN A 41 -32.89 -15.58 -3.28
C ASN A 41 -31.61 -16.38 -3.62
N PRO A 42 -30.94 -17.03 -2.65
CA PRO A 42 -31.24 -17.00 -1.21
C PRO A 42 -31.02 -15.60 -0.63
N ALA A 43 -31.78 -15.23 0.40
CA ALA A 43 -31.63 -13.94 1.08
C ALA A 43 -30.21 -13.81 1.68
N ARG A 44 -29.37 -12.94 1.10
CA ARG A 44 -28.03 -12.60 1.59
C ARG A 44 -27.89 -11.10 1.69
N ARG A 45 -27.34 -10.62 2.81
CA ARG A 45 -27.01 -9.19 2.99
C ARG A 45 -25.97 -8.73 1.96
N SER A 46 -25.98 -7.45 1.64
CA SER A 46 -24.90 -6.83 0.87
C SER A 46 -23.56 -6.97 1.59
N TRP A 47 -22.48 -7.11 0.84
CA TRP A 47 -21.12 -7.16 1.38
C TRP A 47 -20.31 -5.98 0.84
N THR A 48 -19.48 -5.38 1.69
CA THR A 48 -18.60 -4.28 1.29
C THR A 48 -17.19 -4.57 1.73
N SER A 49 -16.24 -4.38 0.81
CA SER A 49 -14.81 -4.37 1.09
C SER A 49 -14.22 -3.03 0.67
N ARG A 50 -13.23 -2.55 1.44
CA ARG A 50 -12.47 -1.34 1.13
C ARG A 50 -10.99 -1.68 1.05
N PHE A 51 -10.34 -1.20 0.02
CA PHE A 51 -8.90 -1.24 -0.17
C PHE A 51 -8.36 0.19 -0.25
N ASP A 52 -7.36 0.52 0.56
CA ASP A 52 -6.68 1.82 0.50
C ASP A 52 -5.16 1.60 0.37
N TRP A 53 -4.53 2.18 -0.64
CA TRP A 53 -3.09 2.35 -0.74
C TRP A 53 -2.72 3.72 -0.19
N ARG A 54 -2.27 3.81 1.08
CA ARG A 54 -1.95 5.09 1.71
C ARG A 54 -0.47 5.44 1.57
N PRO A 55 -0.07 6.32 0.63
CA PRO A 55 1.32 6.74 0.52
C PRO A 55 1.72 7.67 1.65
N PHE A 56 3.00 7.70 1.97
CA PHE A 56 3.61 8.65 2.88
C PHE A 56 5.03 8.96 2.44
N VAL A 57 5.56 10.08 2.94
CA VAL A 57 6.97 10.45 2.80
C VAL A 57 7.54 10.75 4.17
N LYS A 58 8.78 10.33 4.41
CA LYS A 58 9.57 10.86 5.54
C LYS A 58 10.65 11.77 4.99
N ARG A 59 10.81 12.94 5.63
CA ARG A 59 11.81 13.93 5.28
C ARG A 59 12.90 13.94 6.34
N GLY A 60 14.15 14.02 5.92
CA GLY A 60 15.31 13.97 6.80
C GLY A 60 16.43 14.92 6.36
N GLY A 61 17.41 15.11 7.24
CA GLY A 61 18.58 15.97 7.02
C GLY A 61 18.31 17.47 7.14
N ALA A 62 19.37 18.28 7.06
CA ALA A 62 19.32 19.74 7.20
C ALA A 62 18.40 20.43 6.19
N GLU A 63 18.26 19.86 4.98
CA GLU A 63 17.47 20.42 3.89
C GLU A 63 16.04 19.85 3.77
N ARG A 64 15.58 19.02 4.72
CA ARG A 64 14.23 18.39 4.70
C ARG A 64 13.89 17.69 3.37
N ARG A 65 14.91 17.14 2.70
CA ARG A 65 14.72 16.34 1.49
C ARG A 65 13.96 15.07 1.84
N ILE A 66 13.21 14.54 0.87
CA ILE A 66 12.56 13.23 1.02
C ILE A 66 13.66 12.18 1.18
N ALA A 67 13.69 11.52 2.33
CA ALA A 67 14.63 10.46 2.68
C ALA A 67 14.00 9.08 2.45
N GLU A 68 12.71 8.93 2.77
CA GLU A 68 11.96 7.71 2.53
C GLU A 68 10.63 8.02 1.83
N VAL A 69 10.22 7.10 0.97
CA VAL A 69 8.90 7.05 0.37
C VAL A 69 8.30 5.71 0.72
N GLY A 70 7.03 5.67 1.13
CA GLY A 70 6.41 4.39 1.43
C GLY A 70 4.91 4.41 1.27
N ALA A 71 4.30 3.26 1.49
CA ALA A 71 2.86 3.09 1.47
C ALA A 71 2.40 2.06 2.50
N ARG A 72 1.17 2.25 2.98
CA ARG A 72 0.48 1.33 3.90
C ARG A 72 -0.80 0.84 3.25
N PRO A 73 -0.79 -0.33 2.59
CA PRO A 73 -1.99 -0.94 2.06
C PRO A 73 -2.92 -1.33 3.21
N ARG A 74 -4.19 -0.98 3.07
CA ARG A 74 -5.22 -1.28 4.06
C ARG A 74 -6.36 -2.05 3.43
N VAL A 75 -6.85 -3.05 4.16
CA VAL A 75 -8.11 -3.72 3.85
C VAL A 75 -9.06 -3.44 5.00
N ASN A 76 -10.24 -2.91 4.68
CA ASN A 76 -11.28 -2.55 5.66
C ASN A 76 -10.76 -1.67 6.82
N GLY A 77 -9.83 -0.77 6.53
CA GLY A 77 -9.24 0.17 7.49
C GLY A 77 -8.06 -0.39 8.30
N VAL A 78 -7.70 -1.66 8.13
CA VAL A 78 -6.58 -2.32 8.82
C VAL A 78 -5.37 -2.37 7.90
N ASN A 79 -4.19 -1.93 8.38
CA ASN A 79 -2.94 -2.07 7.63
C ASN A 79 -2.61 -3.56 7.47
N VAL A 80 -2.35 -4.00 6.23
CA VAL A 80 -1.94 -5.39 5.96
C VAL A 80 -0.42 -5.50 6.07
N PHE A 81 0.30 -4.62 5.39
CA PHE A 81 1.76 -4.51 5.43
C PHE A 81 2.19 -3.05 5.20
N THR A 82 3.48 -2.78 5.24
CA THR A 82 4.09 -1.51 4.86
C THR A 82 5.18 -1.77 3.83
N VAL A 83 5.24 -0.95 2.78
CA VAL A 83 6.37 -0.91 1.84
C VAL A 83 7.08 0.42 2.04
N THR A 84 8.40 0.41 2.19
CA THR A 84 9.20 1.63 2.32
C THR A 84 10.46 1.54 1.48
N PHE A 85 10.63 2.51 0.58
CA PHE A 85 11.86 2.76 -0.14
C PHE A 85 12.72 3.78 0.62
N ASP A 86 13.92 3.38 1.00
CA ASP A 86 14.96 4.25 1.53
C ASP A 86 15.83 4.76 0.38
N ARG A 87 15.84 6.08 0.16
CA ARG A 87 16.59 6.70 -0.94
C ARG A 87 18.10 6.74 -0.71
N VAL A 88 18.54 6.64 0.54
CA VAL A 88 19.96 6.64 0.91
C VAL A 88 20.55 5.27 0.63
N THR A 89 19.90 4.21 1.09
CA THR A 89 20.37 2.84 0.91
C THR A 89 19.94 2.22 -0.43
N ARG A 90 19.00 2.87 -1.14
CA ARG A 90 18.37 2.38 -2.38
C ARG A 90 17.85 0.96 -2.20
N SER A 91 17.03 0.79 -1.17
CA SER A 91 16.42 -0.49 -0.84
C SER A 91 14.95 -0.31 -0.50
N ASP A 92 14.14 -1.29 -0.86
CA ASP A 92 12.77 -1.43 -0.36
C ASP A 92 12.76 -2.37 0.83
N VAL A 93 11.88 -2.07 1.79
CA VAL A 93 11.56 -2.90 2.94
C VAL A 93 10.05 -3.12 2.95
N ILE A 94 9.64 -4.38 2.90
CA ILE A 94 8.25 -4.83 3.03
C ILE A 94 8.11 -5.53 4.37
N SER A 95 7.29 -4.98 5.26
CA SER A 95 7.03 -5.57 6.58
C SER A 95 5.54 -5.76 6.83
N ALA A 96 5.15 -6.96 7.23
CA ALA A 96 3.80 -7.22 7.73
C ALA A 96 3.69 -6.75 9.18
N LYS A 97 2.52 -6.25 9.59
CA LYS A 97 2.34 -5.80 10.99
C LYS A 97 2.24 -6.98 11.97
N SER A 98 1.87 -8.16 11.48
CA SER A 98 1.58 -9.36 12.26
C SER A 98 2.74 -10.36 12.34
N GLU A 99 3.76 -10.17 11.52
CA GLU A 99 4.87 -11.11 11.39
C GLU A 99 6.16 -10.31 11.52
N ASP A 100 7.12 -10.85 12.26
CA ASP A 100 8.47 -10.28 12.32
C ASP A 100 9.26 -10.52 11.03
N GLU A 101 8.59 -11.04 9.99
CA GLU A 101 9.15 -11.24 8.68
C GLU A 101 9.22 -9.93 7.90
N THR A 102 10.42 -9.65 7.41
CA THR A 102 10.69 -8.48 6.58
C THR A 102 11.33 -8.94 5.27
N LEU A 103 10.79 -8.48 4.15
CA LEU A 103 11.41 -8.68 2.84
C LEU A 103 12.16 -7.41 2.47
N ARG A 104 13.46 -7.52 2.21
CA ARG A 104 14.30 -6.44 1.72
C ARG A 104 14.63 -6.66 0.25
N LEU A 105 14.41 -5.64 -0.57
CA LEU A 105 14.81 -5.62 -1.97
C LEU A 105 15.96 -4.62 -2.11
N LEU A 106 17.08 -5.09 -2.64
CA LEU A 106 18.28 -4.28 -2.86
C LEU A 106 18.38 -3.93 -4.35
N TYR A 107 18.64 -2.66 -4.65
CA TYR A 107 18.76 -2.18 -6.03
C TYR A 107 20.22 -1.86 -6.37
N MET A 108 20.55 -2.00 -7.64
CA MET A 108 21.81 -1.50 -8.19
C MET A 108 21.74 0.03 -8.36
N ASP A 109 22.89 0.64 -8.64
CA ASP A 109 22.93 2.08 -8.94
C ASP A 109 22.11 2.45 -10.19
N SER A 110 21.94 1.52 -11.13
CA SER A 110 21.05 1.65 -12.29
C SER A 110 19.56 1.69 -11.94
N GLY A 111 19.18 1.33 -10.71
CA GLY A 111 17.79 1.17 -10.28
C GLY A 111 17.22 -0.22 -10.56
N GLU A 112 17.99 -1.13 -11.15
CA GLU A 112 17.58 -2.52 -11.37
C GLU A 112 17.62 -3.31 -10.06
N LEU A 113 16.68 -4.26 -9.91
CA LEU A 113 16.64 -5.13 -8.75
C LEU A 113 17.87 -6.05 -8.75
N ARG A 114 18.68 -5.95 -7.70
CA ARG A 114 19.89 -6.77 -7.51
C ARG A 114 19.58 -8.06 -6.77
N GLN A 115 18.82 -7.96 -5.67
CA GLN A 115 18.62 -9.07 -4.74
C GLN A 115 17.34 -8.89 -3.95
N ILE A 116 16.72 -10.02 -3.59
CA ILE A 116 15.64 -10.10 -2.61
C ILE A 116 16.17 -10.90 -1.41
N VAL A 117 16.02 -10.37 -0.20
CA VAL A 117 16.45 -10.99 1.06
C VAL A 117 15.24 -11.08 1.98
N GLN A 118 14.96 -12.28 2.50
CA GLN A 118 14.01 -12.45 3.60
C GLN A 118 14.80 -12.37 4.91
N GLU A 119 14.44 -11.40 5.74
CA GLU A 119 15.00 -11.20 7.07
C GLU A 119 14.04 -11.86 8.07
N ALA A 120 14.53 -12.89 8.76
CA ALA A 120 13.87 -13.48 9.91
C ALA A 120 14.01 -12.54 11.13
N PRO A 121 13.12 -12.61 12.14
CA PRO A 121 13.32 -11.93 13.40
C PRO A 121 14.75 -12.18 13.92
N VAL A 122 15.41 -11.11 14.35
CA VAL A 122 16.58 -11.24 15.21
C VAL A 122 16.05 -11.82 16.51
N ASP A 123 16.37 -13.08 16.81
CA ASP A 123 16.11 -13.68 18.11
C ASP A 123 16.70 -12.74 19.18
N MET A 124 15.84 -11.98 19.84
CA MET A 124 16.23 -11.28 21.06
C MET A 124 16.33 -12.38 22.11
N GLU A 125 17.56 -12.83 22.38
CA GLU A 125 17.83 -13.76 23.47
C GLU A 125 17.17 -13.26 24.78
N PRO A 126 16.61 -14.17 25.59
CA PRO A 126 15.83 -13.87 26.78
C PRO A 126 16.62 -13.18 27.91
#